data_AF-A0A1L9WYG5-F1
#
_entry.id   AF-A0A1L9WYG5-F1
#
_cell.length_a   1.000
_cell.length_b   1.000
_cell.length_c   1.000
_cell.angle_alpha   90.00
_cell.angle_beta   90.00
_cell.angle_gamma   90.00
#
_symmetry.space_group_name_H-M   'P 1'
#
loop_
_entity.id
_entity.type
_entity.pdbx_description
1 polymer ?
#
loop_
_entity_poly.entity_id
_entity_poly.type
_entity_poly.pdbx_seq_one_letter_code
_entity_poly.pdbx_strand_id
1 'polypeptide(L)'
;MSTNYQMGDEDYKQLGKELGPLGFGIYYLWNALAPSYKGGGKPLTGWCLAYNYDNDLVFLKTEGYYTGYLSDHPATRNSENDKIIYVPAGIDVKSRDSDARFMVLHELFGKHLGRDKLVAYAHWWNGYEVTGTEKDYYMGLIRAAREEQNKKWGPDVLSIEEQDKNARARVSEGF
;
A
#
# COMPACT_ATOMS: atom_id res chain seq x y z
N MET A 1 5.79 21.86 -0.76
CA MET A 1 7.14 21.71 -1.32
C MET A 1 7.49 20.24 -1.33
N SER A 2 7.67 19.66 -2.51
CA SER A 2 7.95 18.24 -2.70
C SER A 2 9.46 18.06 -2.68
N THR A 3 10.00 17.50 -1.61
CA THR A 3 11.45 17.24 -1.51
C THR A 3 11.80 16.06 -2.42
N ASN A 4 12.63 16.29 -3.43
CA ASN A 4 13.26 15.25 -4.23
C ASN A 4 14.46 14.69 -3.46
N TYR A 5 14.60 13.37 -3.40
CA TYR A 5 15.74 12.70 -2.74
C TYR A 5 16.86 12.37 -3.72
N GLN A 6 16.61 12.51 -5.03
CA GLN A 6 17.66 12.46 -6.02
C GLN A 6 18.53 13.71 -5.91
N MET A 7 19.83 13.47 -5.96
CA MET A 7 20.83 14.51 -6.05
C MET A 7 20.74 15.19 -7.40
N GLY A 8 20.66 16.52 -7.38
CA GLY A 8 20.59 17.35 -8.58
C GLY A 8 21.98 17.67 -9.15
N ASP A 9 22.00 18.46 -10.22
CA ASP A 9 23.24 18.87 -10.89
C ASP A 9 24.17 19.69 -9.99
N GLU A 10 23.61 20.39 -9.00
CA GLU A 10 24.40 21.14 -8.00
C GLU A 10 25.13 20.19 -7.05
N ASP A 11 24.46 19.13 -6.58
CA ASP A 11 25.06 18.08 -5.75
C ASP A 11 26.15 17.31 -6.50
N TYR A 12 25.92 17.02 -7.80
CA TYR A 12 26.92 16.40 -8.67
C TYR A 12 28.22 17.22 -8.73
N LYS A 13 28.08 18.53 -8.96
CA LYS A 13 29.23 19.46 -9.05
C LYS A 13 29.93 19.59 -7.71
N GLN A 14 29.18 19.67 -6.61
CA GLN A 14 29.74 19.80 -5.28
C GLN A 14 30.50 18.54 -4.85
N LEU A 15 29.90 17.36 -5.01
CA LEU A 15 30.55 16.08 -4.71
C LEU A 15 31.80 15.85 -5.57
N GLY A 16 31.75 16.22 -6.86
CA GLY A 16 32.91 16.17 -7.74
C GLY A 16 34.05 17.07 -7.30
N LYS A 17 33.74 18.25 -6.75
CA LYS A 17 34.73 19.21 -6.23
C LYS A 17 35.36 18.72 -4.92
N GLU A 18 34.56 18.15 -4.03
CA GLU A 18 34.99 17.76 -2.68
C GLU A 18 35.68 16.39 -2.64
N LEU A 19 35.19 15.43 -3.43
CA LEU A 19 35.59 14.02 -3.35
C LEU A 19 36.17 13.48 -4.67
N GLY A 20 36.28 14.31 -5.71
CA GLY A 20 36.80 13.91 -7.00
C GLY A 20 36.01 12.74 -7.61
N PRO A 21 36.70 11.74 -8.21
CA PRO A 21 36.03 10.59 -8.83
C PRO A 21 35.12 9.79 -7.90
N LEU A 22 35.41 9.74 -6.59
CA LEU A 22 34.57 9.06 -5.60
C LEU A 22 33.23 9.79 -5.40
N GLY A 23 33.23 11.13 -5.48
CA GLY A 23 32.01 11.93 -5.39
C GLY A 23 31.04 11.63 -6.52
N PHE A 24 31.53 11.46 -7.75
CA PHE A 24 30.70 11.03 -8.87
C PHE A 24 30.16 9.61 -8.69
N GLY A 25 30.99 8.69 -8.16
CA GLY A 25 30.54 7.33 -7.83
C GLY A 25 29.40 7.33 -6.81
N ILE A 26 29.50 8.13 -5.75
CA ILE A 26 28.45 8.30 -4.74
C ILE A 26 27.19 8.90 -5.36
N TYR A 27 27.32 9.93 -6.21
CA TYR A 27 26.19 10.53 -6.92
C TYR A 27 25.41 9.49 -7.74
N TYR A 28 26.11 8.69 -8.56
CA TYR A 28 25.46 7.67 -9.39
C TYR A 28 24.86 6.53 -8.56
N LEU A 29 25.58 6.06 -7.53
CA LEU A 29 25.10 4.99 -6.65
C LEU A 29 23.86 5.44 -5.86
N TRP A 30 23.88 6.67 -5.34
CA TRP A 30 22.74 7.26 -4.67
C TRP A 30 21.59 7.43 -5.64
N ASN A 31 21.74 8.07 -6.79
CA ASN A 31 20.63 8.24 -7.73
C ASN A 31 20.09 6.93 -8.34
N ALA A 32 20.89 5.84 -8.36
CA ALA A 32 20.43 4.51 -8.75
C ALA A 32 19.56 3.83 -7.68
N LEU A 33 19.76 4.16 -6.40
CA LEU A 33 19.04 3.57 -5.26
C LEU A 33 18.01 4.52 -4.64
N ALA A 34 18.18 5.82 -4.85
CA ALA A 34 17.38 6.87 -4.28
C ALA A 34 16.03 6.90 -4.99
N PRO A 35 14.93 6.99 -4.23
CA PRO A 35 13.61 7.15 -4.80
C PRO A 35 13.61 8.36 -5.74
N SER A 36 13.22 8.14 -6.99
CA SER A 36 13.19 9.18 -8.03
C SER A 36 12.13 10.26 -7.81
N TYR A 37 11.37 10.13 -6.73
CA TYR A 37 10.24 10.97 -6.36
C TYR A 37 9.93 10.69 -4.87
N LYS A 38 9.28 11.61 -4.14
CA LYS A 38 8.24 11.13 -3.23
C LYS A 38 7.22 10.44 -4.14
N GLY A 39 7.39 9.13 -4.38
CA GLY A 39 6.56 8.32 -5.29
C GLY A 39 5.11 8.73 -5.16
N GLY A 40 4.49 9.13 -6.27
CA GLY A 40 3.26 9.93 -6.28
C GLY A 40 2.18 9.47 -5.28
N GLY A 41 1.47 10.45 -4.71
CA GLY A 41 0.35 10.22 -3.81
C GLY A 41 0.61 10.66 -2.36
N LYS A 42 -0.24 10.22 -1.44
CA LYS A 42 -0.27 10.76 -0.07
C LYS A 42 0.72 10.04 0.84
N PRO A 43 1.24 10.68 1.90
CA PRO A 43 1.97 9.99 2.95
C PRO A 43 1.11 8.87 3.55
N LEU A 44 1.72 7.71 3.81
CA LEU A 44 1.07 6.64 4.57
C LEU A 44 1.11 6.99 6.06
N THR A 45 0.16 6.44 6.82
CA THR A 45 0.22 6.50 8.29
C THR A 45 1.41 5.68 8.80
N GLY A 46 1.85 5.91 10.05
CA GLY A 46 2.96 5.14 10.63
C GLY A 46 2.75 3.63 10.59
N TRP A 47 1.48 3.23 10.69
CA TRP A 47 1.00 1.87 10.43
C TRP A 47 -0.20 1.91 9.51
N CYS A 48 -0.23 1.02 8.54
CA CYS A 48 -1.38 0.78 7.67
C CYS A 48 -1.99 -0.58 7.95
N LEU A 49 -3.30 -0.69 7.77
CA LEU A 49 -4.04 -1.92 7.96
C LEU A 49 -4.49 -2.45 6.59
N ALA A 50 -3.97 -3.60 6.18
CA ALA A 50 -4.24 -4.19 4.87
C ALA A 50 -5.08 -5.46 5.02
N TYR A 51 -6.07 -5.64 4.13
CA TYR A 51 -6.88 -6.86 4.10
C TYR A 51 -7.05 -7.41 2.69
N ASN A 52 -7.26 -8.73 2.59
CA ASN A 52 -7.62 -9.42 1.35
C ASN A 52 -9.13 -9.64 1.24
N TYR A 53 -9.59 -10.20 0.12
CA TYR A 53 -11.00 -10.57 -0.08
C TYR A 53 -11.58 -11.55 0.97
N ASP A 54 -10.75 -12.38 1.60
CA ASP A 54 -11.17 -13.33 2.64
C ASP A 54 -11.30 -12.68 4.03
N ASN A 55 -11.07 -11.37 4.11
CA ASN A 55 -11.01 -10.60 5.34
C ASN A 55 -9.85 -11.00 6.25
N ASP A 56 -8.80 -11.64 5.75
CA ASP A 56 -7.53 -11.70 6.47
C ASP A 56 -6.94 -10.31 6.55
N LEU A 57 -6.30 -10.03 7.68
CA LEU A 57 -5.96 -8.67 8.09
C LEU A 57 -4.54 -8.65 8.62
N VAL A 58 -3.76 -7.68 8.17
CA VAL A 58 -2.37 -7.49 8.59
C VAL A 58 -2.07 -6.03 8.85
N PHE A 59 -1.19 -5.78 9.81
CA PHE A 59 -0.56 -4.48 9.98
C PHE A 59 0.73 -4.40 9.18
N LEU A 60 0.96 -3.27 8.51
CA LEU A 60 2.18 -2.94 7.80
C LEU A 60 2.83 -1.73 8.48
N LYS A 61 4.14 -1.78 8.77
CA LYS A 61 4.86 -0.63 9.33
C LYS A 61 5.29 0.30 8.19
N THR A 62 4.52 1.36 7.97
CA THR A 62 4.59 2.22 6.78
C THR A 62 5.07 3.65 7.08
N GLU A 63 5.61 3.88 8.27
CA GLU A 63 6.24 5.16 8.63
C GLU A 63 7.33 5.57 7.63
N GLY A 64 7.23 6.80 7.13
CA GLY A 64 8.18 7.37 6.17
C GLY A 64 7.90 7.03 4.70
N TYR A 65 6.89 6.21 4.41
CA TYR A 65 6.52 5.81 3.04
C TYR A 65 5.30 6.57 2.49
N TYR A 66 5.06 6.41 1.18
CA TYR A 66 3.99 7.09 0.43
C TYR A 66 3.18 6.06 -0.36
N THR A 67 1.95 6.40 -0.74
CA THR A 67 1.06 5.46 -1.44
C THR A 67 1.65 4.92 -2.74
N GLY A 68 2.45 5.70 -3.48
CA GLY A 68 3.12 5.22 -4.69
C GLY A 68 4.12 4.08 -4.43
N TYR A 69 4.72 4.04 -3.23
CA TYR A 69 5.67 3.00 -2.85
C TYR A 69 5.03 1.60 -2.81
N LEU A 70 3.72 1.52 -2.53
CA LEU A 70 2.97 0.25 -2.52
C LEU A 70 2.88 -0.37 -3.92
N SER A 71 2.87 0.47 -4.98
CA SER A 71 2.89 0.00 -6.37
C SER A 71 4.26 -0.49 -6.81
N ASP A 72 5.32 0.18 -6.34
CA ASP A 72 6.71 -0.21 -6.60
C ASP A 72 7.08 -1.51 -5.85
N HIS A 73 6.37 -1.78 -4.76
CA HIS A 73 6.61 -2.91 -3.87
C HIS A 73 5.35 -3.76 -3.64
N PRO A 74 4.86 -4.45 -4.69
CA PRO A 74 3.66 -5.27 -4.60
C PRO A 74 3.84 -6.48 -3.68
N ALA A 75 2.71 -7.03 -3.21
CA ALA A 75 2.66 -8.22 -2.34
C ALA A 75 3.14 -9.50 -3.03
N THR A 76 3.20 -9.50 -4.36
CA THR A 76 3.73 -10.59 -5.19
C THR A 76 4.72 -10.05 -6.22
N ARG A 77 5.86 -10.73 -6.39
CA ARG A 77 6.96 -10.31 -7.28
C ARG A 77 7.14 -11.18 -8.53
N ASN A 78 6.29 -12.18 -8.74
CA ASN A 78 6.57 -13.26 -9.69
C ASN A 78 6.50 -12.84 -11.17
N SER A 79 5.59 -11.96 -11.57
CA SER A 79 5.49 -11.41 -12.93
C SER A 79 4.74 -10.07 -12.93
N GLU A 80 4.96 -9.20 -13.93
CA GLU A 80 4.22 -7.92 -14.05
C GLU A 80 2.69 -8.09 -14.11
N ASN A 81 2.22 -9.20 -14.67
CA ASN A 81 0.80 -9.53 -14.79
C ASN A 81 0.22 -10.21 -13.53
N ASP A 82 1.06 -10.54 -12.55
CA ASP A 82 0.67 -11.19 -11.30
C ASP A 82 0.95 -10.31 -10.06
N LYS A 83 1.25 -9.02 -10.25
CA LYS A 83 1.49 -8.07 -9.16
C LYS A 83 0.17 -7.75 -8.45
N ILE A 84 0.09 -8.08 -7.17
CA ILE A 84 -1.01 -7.68 -6.30
C ILE A 84 -0.56 -6.42 -5.56
N ILE A 85 -1.21 -5.30 -5.89
CA ILE A 85 -0.89 -3.98 -5.36
C ILE A 85 -1.91 -3.62 -4.29
N TYR A 86 -1.45 -3.05 -3.19
CA TYR A 86 -2.32 -2.46 -2.17
C TYR A 86 -2.49 -0.97 -2.42
N VAL A 87 -3.73 -0.49 -2.34
CA VAL A 87 -4.05 0.93 -2.45
C VAL A 87 -4.93 1.40 -1.28
N PRO A 88 -4.91 2.71 -0.95
CA PRO A 88 -5.80 3.25 0.08
C PRO A 88 -7.27 3.06 -0.28
N ALA A 89 -8.03 2.51 0.67
CA ALA A 89 -9.49 2.37 0.55
C ALA A 89 -10.25 3.71 0.74
N GLY A 90 -9.53 4.80 1.05
CA GLY A 90 -10.13 6.09 1.37
C GLY A 90 -10.79 6.15 2.75
N ILE A 91 -10.52 5.17 3.62
CA ILE A 91 -11.01 5.09 5.00
C ILE A 91 -9.83 4.93 5.97
N ASP A 92 -9.96 5.53 7.15
CA ASP A 92 -9.00 5.40 8.25
C ASP A 92 -9.73 4.92 9.50
N VAL A 93 -9.17 3.94 10.22
CA VAL A 93 -9.76 3.39 11.46
C VAL A 93 -8.98 3.84 12.70
N LYS A 94 -9.68 4.04 13.82
CA LYS A 94 -9.03 4.40 15.09
C LYS A 94 -8.37 3.15 15.70
N SER A 95 -7.21 3.34 16.30
CA SER A 95 -6.57 2.34 17.16
C SER A 95 -7.47 1.95 18.33
N ARG A 96 -7.40 0.69 18.75
CA ARG A 96 -8.11 0.17 19.92
C ARG A 96 -7.58 0.77 21.22
N ASP A 97 -6.25 0.94 21.30
CA ASP A 97 -5.53 1.22 22.55
C ASP A 97 -4.91 2.62 22.59
N SER A 98 -5.10 3.42 21.54
CA SER A 98 -4.50 4.76 21.45
C SER A 98 -5.32 5.72 20.57
N ASP A 99 -4.92 6.98 20.52
CA ASP A 99 -5.51 7.97 19.62
C ASP A 99 -4.94 7.91 18.18
N ALA A 100 -4.08 6.94 17.89
CA ALA A 100 -3.58 6.72 16.54
C ALA A 100 -4.72 6.35 15.57
N ARG A 101 -4.53 6.68 14.30
CA ARG A 101 -5.39 6.22 13.20
C ARG A 101 -4.56 5.49 12.17
N PHE A 102 -5.14 4.43 11.62
CA PHE A 102 -4.51 3.57 10.64
C PHE A 102 -5.25 3.70 9.31
N MET A 103 -4.50 4.04 8.27
CA MET A 103 -5.00 4.01 6.91
C MET A 103 -5.30 2.57 6.51
N VAL A 104 -6.47 2.37 5.91
CA VAL A 104 -6.90 1.06 5.45
C VAL A 104 -6.51 0.89 3.98
N LEU A 105 -5.87 -0.24 3.68
CA LEU A 105 -5.45 -0.63 2.35
C LEU A 105 -6.25 -1.84 1.88
N HIS A 106 -6.54 -1.89 0.58
CA HIS A 106 -7.17 -3.04 -0.06
C HIS A 106 -6.44 -3.42 -1.35
N GLU A 107 -6.68 -4.64 -1.81
CA GLU A 107 -6.15 -5.14 -3.07
C GLU A 107 -6.72 -4.32 -4.25
N LEU A 108 -5.83 -3.76 -5.07
CA LEU A 108 -6.15 -3.12 -6.34
C LEU A 108 -6.24 -4.21 -7.42
N PHE A 109 -7.34 -4.22 -8.18
CA PHE A 109 -7.63 -5.05 -9.37
C PHE A 109 -6.73 -6.28 -9.57
N GLY A 110 -7.24 -7.48 -9.31
CA GLY A 110 -6.51 -8.70 -9.67
C GLY A 110 -6.75 -9.87 -8.73
N LYS A 111 -5.97 -10.92 -8.97
CA LYS A 111 -6.02 -12.23 -8.31
C LYS A 111 -5.99 -12.10 -6.80
N HIS A 112 -6.71 -12.99 -6.14
CA HIS A 112 -6.83 -13.06 -4.69
C HIS A 112 -5.50 -13.46 -4.02
N LEU A 113 -5.01 -12.66 -3.07
CA LEU A 113 -3.86 -13.00 -2.23
C LEU A 113 -4.32 -13.85 -1.05
N GLY A 114 -3.98 -15.14 -1.09
CA GLY A 114 -4.22 -16.03 0.05
C GLY A 114 -3.46 -15.59 1.31
N ARG A 115 -4.01 -15.94 2.47
CA ARG A 115 -3.51 -15.60 3.82
C ARG A 115 -1.99 -15.70 3.96
N ASP A 116 -1.38 -16.82 3.62
CA ASP A 116 0.05 -17.06 3.86
C ASP A 116 0.94 -16.03 3.14
N LYS A 117 0.55 -15.62 1.93
CA LYS A 117 1.29 -14.61 1.17
C LYS A 117 1.05 -13.21 1.74
N LEU A 118 -0.15 -12.92 2.23
CA LEU A 118 -0.45 -11.68 2.91
C LEU A 118 0.36 -11.55 4.21
N VAL A 119 0.49 -12.61 4.98
CA VAL A 119 1.32 -12.66 6.20
C VAL A 119 2.80 -12.49 5.86
N ALA A 120 3.29 -13.18 4.82
CA ALA A 120 4.67 -12.98 4.33
C ALA A 120 4.94 -11.53 3.90
N TYR A 121 3.96 -10.90 3.23
CA TYR A 121 4.04 -9.49 2.86
C TYR A 121 4.08 -8.58 4.10
N ALA A 122 3.27 -8.87 5.11
CA ALA A 122 3.32 -8.14 6.37
C ALA A 122 4.70 -8.22 7.04
N HIS A 123 5.30 -9.40 7.09
CA HIS A 123 6.65 -9.58 7.64
C HIS A 123 7.71 -8.80 6.86
N TRP A 124 7.61 -8.76 5.53
CA TRP A 124 8.50 -7.93 4.71
C TRP A 124 8.43 -6.43 5.08
N TRP A 125 7.24 -5.97 5.46
CA TRP A 125 6.99 -4.63 5.99
C TRP A 125 7.29 -4.46 7.50
N ASN A 126 7.94 -5.42 8.16
CA ASN A 126 8.12 -5.45 9.62
C ASN A 126 6.79 -5.33 10.39
N GLY A 127 5.73 -5.88 9.81
CA GLY A 127 4.39 -5.95 10.33
C GLY A 127 4.02 -7.33 10.87
N TYR A 128 2.73 -7.53 11.10
CA TYR A 128 2.22 -8.76 11.70
C TYR A 128 0.79 -9.06 11.26
N GLU A 129 0.39 -10.32 11.44
CA GLU A 129 -0.97 -10.78 11.21
C GLU A 129 -1.90 -10.40 12.36
N VAL A 130 -3.04 -9.79 12.03
CA VAL A 130 -4.08 -9.45 12.98
C VAL A 130 -5.06 -10.60 13.11
N THR A 131 -5.23 -11.11 14.33
CA THR A 131 -6.05 -12.31 14.60
C THR A 131 -6.96 -12.11 15.81
N GLY A 132 -7.91 -13.04 16.01
CA GLY A 132 -8.82 -13.05 17.16
C GLY A 132 -9.64 -11.77 17.32
N THR A 133 -9.85 -11.35 18.57
CA THR A 133 -10.70 -10.18 18.88
C THR A 133 -10.20 -8.85 18.30
N GLU A 134 -8.90 -8.75 18.02
CA GLU A 134 -8.32 -7.58 17.36
C GLU A 134 -8.77 -7.49 15.90
N LYS A 135 -8.77 -8.63 15.20
CA LYS A 135 -9.29 -8.75 13.83
C LYS A 135 -10.76 -8.36 13.78
N ASP A 136 -11.56 -8.88 14.72
CA ASP A 136 -12.99 -8.59 14.79
C ASP A 136 -13.27 -7.10 15.00
N TYR A 137 -12.51 -6.46 15.89
CA TYR A 137 -12.61 -5.02 16.16
C TYR A 137 -12.37 -4.20 14.90
N TYR A 138 -11.22 -4.40 14.23
CA TYR A 138 -10.87 -3.60 13.07
C TYR A 138 -11.74 -3.90 11.85
N MET A 139 -12.11 -5.17 11.62
CA MET A 139 -13.03 -5.53 10.54
C MET A 139 -14.42 -4.91 10.76
N GLY A 140 -14.89 -4.82 12.02
CA GLY A 140 -16.10 -4.09 12.37
C GLY A 140 -16.05 -2.62 11.98
N LEU A 141 -14.94 -1.93 12.30
CA LEU A 141 -14.73 -0.53 11.93
C LEU A 141 -14.67 -0.33 10.40
N ILE A 142 -13.96 -1.20 9.69
CA ILE A 142 -13.85 -1.15 8.22
C ILE A 142 -15.23 -1.31 7.57
N ARG A 143 -16.02 -2.28 8.03
CA ARG A 143 -17.38 -2.53 7.51
C ARG A 143 -18.30 -1.32 7.75
N ALA A 144 -18.30 -0.79 8.98
CA ALA A 144 -19.09 0.39 9.31
C ALA A 144 -18.70 1.62 8.45
N ALA A 145 -17.40 1.84 8.26
CA ALA A 145 -16.90 2.94 7.43
C ALA A 145 -17.30 2.78 5.94
N ARG A 146 -17.26 1.56 5.41
CA ARG A 146 -17.72 1.25 4.04
C ARG A 146 -19.21 1.45 3.86
N GLU A 147 -20.03 1.01 4.82
CA GLU A 147 -21.47 1.23 4.79
C GLU A 147 -21.83 2.73 4.81
N GLU A 148 -21.12 3.51 5.62
CA GLU A 148 -21.30 4.97 5.64
C GLU A 148 -20.87 5.63 4.33
N GLN A 149 -19.75 5.19 3.75
CA GLN A 149 -19.28 5.65 2.44
C GLN A 149 -20.31 5.33 1.34
N ASN A 150 -20.88 4.12 1.35
CA ASN A 150 -21.93 3.70 0.40
C ASN A 150 -23.21 4.54 0.54
N LYS A 151 -23.61 4.87 1.77
CA LYS A 151 -24.75 5.77 2.02
C LYS A 151 -24.50 7.20 1.53
N LYS A 152 -23.26 7.68 1.64
CA LYS A 152 -22.88 9.07 1.33
C LYS A 152 -22.68 9.33 -0.16
N TRP A 153 -22.18 8.34 -0.91
CA TRP A 153 -21.85 8.49 -2.34
C TRP A 153 -22.85 7.77 -3.28
N GLY A 154 -23.84 7.05 -2.73
CA GLY A 154 -24.93 6.42 -3.47
C GLY A 154 -24.59 5.05 -4.11
N PRO A 155 -25.61 4.28 -4.56
CA PRO A 155 -25.45 2.93 -5.12
C PRO A 155 -24.68 2.88 -6.46
N ASP A 156 -24.41 4.00 -7.12
CA ASP A 156 -23.70 4.02 -8.41
C ASP A 156 -22.23 3.59 -8.29
N VAL A 157 -21.58 3.79 -7.14
CA VAL A 157 -20.21 3.29 -6.89
C VAL A 157 -20.21 1.78 -6.60
N LEU A 158 -21.25 1.30 -5.88
CA LEU A 158 -21.49 -0.12 -5.66
C LEU A 158 -21.84 -0.86 -6.96
N SER A 159 -22.49 -0.21 -7.92
CA SER A 159 -22.78 -0.81 -9.23
C SER A 159 -21.51 -1.27 -9.96
N ILE A 160 -20.38 -0.58 -9.76
CA ILE A 160 -19.08 -0.96 -10.34
C ILE A 160 -18.50 -2.17 -9.58
N GLU A 161 -18.53 -2.19 -8.24
CA GLU A 161 -18.06 -3.32 -7.44
C GLU A 161 -18.96 -4.58 -7.55
N GLU A 162 -20.28 -4.41 -7.70
CA GLU A 162 -21.25 -5.49 -7.91
C GLU A 162 -21.26 -6.00 -9.35
N GLN A 163 -21.11 -5.12 -10.35
CA GLN A 163 -20.86 -5.55 -11.73
C GLN A 163 -19.52 -6.30 -11.83
N ASP A 164 -18.51 -5.91 -11.07
CA ASP A 164 -17.21 -6.59 -11.02
C ASP A 164 -17.33 -7.96 -10.31
N LYS A 165 -18.08 -8.06 -9.21
CA LYS A 165 -18.41 -9.37 -8.59
C LYS A 165 -19.24 -10.29 -9.51
N ASN A 166 -20.23 -9.75 -10.22
CA ASN A 166 -21.08 -10.51 -11.14
C ASN A 166 -20.36 -10.92 -12.44
N ALA A 167 -19.47 -10.07 -12.96
CA ALA A 167 -18.60 -10.44 -14.07
C ALA A 167 -17.67 -11.59 -13.68
N ARG A 168 -17.18 -11.62 -12.43
CA ARG A 168 -16.31 -12.69 -11.91
C ARG A 168 -17.02 -14.02 -11.66
N ALA A 169 -18.27 -14.01 -11.18
CA ALA A 169 -19.08 -15.23 -11.03
C ALA A 169 -19.31 -15.94 -12.38
N ARG A 170 -19.51 -15.15 -13.45
CA ARG A 170 -19.70 -15.68 -14.81
C ARG A 170 -18.41 -16.24 -15.44
N VAL A 171 -17.24 -15.79 -15.00
CA VAL A 171 -15.95 -16.34 -15.46
C VAL A 171 -15.58 -17.62 -14.70
N SER A 172 -15.99 -17.77 -13.44
CA SER A 172 -15.79 -19.01 -12.67
C SER A 172 -16.73 -20.15 -13.04
N GLU A 173 -17.90 -19.87 -13.63
CA GLU A 173 -18.85 -20.88 -14.13
C GLU A 173 -18.59 -21.32 -15.58
N GLY A 174 -17.58 -20.74 -16.24
CA GLY A 174 -17.24 -20.99 -17.64
C GLY A 174 -16.09 -21.97 -17.88
N PHE A 175 -15.95 -23.00 -17.03
CA PHE A 175 -15.03 -24.13 -17.20
C PHE A 175 -15.74 -25.47 -17.00
#